data_AF-A0A1H9VEW7-F1
#
_entry.id   AF-A0A1H9VEW7-F1
#
_cell.length_a   1.000
_cell.length_b   1.000
_cell.length_c   1.000
_cell.angle_alpha   90.00
_cell.angle_beta   90.00
_cell.angle_gamma   90.00
#
_symmetry.space_group_name_H-M   'P 1'
#
loop_
_entity.id
_entity.type
_entity.pdbx_description
1 polymer ?
#
loop_
_entity_poly.entity_id
_entity_poly.type
_entity_poly.pdbx_seq_one_letter_code
_entity_poly.pdbx_strand_id
1 'polypeptide(L)'
;MRCGTGSPDANRHPKGVLPVRHVPDLATEADRWPRFAAQAGERGFAAVQAHPMRLRNEVVGALNLFRTSPGPFDPVDAPVAQALADVATISLLRQRSTDRSSVLNEQLQTALNSRVLIEQAKGKLAERLDIDIGIGIGIDRETVFTALRGYARAHNRRLSDLARAFIDGTEPLTGLVI
;
A
#
# COMPACT_ATOMS: atom_id res chain seq x y z
N MET A 1 -1.72 11.06 22.69
CA MET A 1 -1.89 12.28 21.87
C MET A 1 -2.18 11.86 20.44
N ARG A 2 -3.41 12.09 19.95
CA ARG A 2 -3.87 11.64 18.64
C ARG A 2 -3.50 12.67 17.57
N CYS A 3 -2.89 12.18 16.49
CA CYS A 3 -2.63 12.93 15.27
C CYS A 3 -3.99 13.18 14.57
N GLY A 4 -4.42 14.44 14.55
CA GLY A 4 -5.67 14.87 13.93
C GLY A 4 -5.54 14.93 12.40
N THR A 5 -6.26 14.02 11.76
CA THR A 5 -6.64 13.90 10.35
C THR A 5 -6.59 15.18 9.51
N GLY A 6 -5.95 15.08 8.35
CA GLY A 6 -5.79 16.14 7.37
C GLY A 6 -7.09 16.78 6.88
N SER A 7 -6.99 18.08 6.60
CA SER A 7 -8.03 18.83 5.88
C SER A 7 -8.17 18.26 4.45
N PRO A 8 -9.35 17.75 4.04
CA PRO A 8 -9.53 17.11 2.74
C PRO A 8 -9.58 18.08 1.55
N ASP A 9 -9.60 19.39 1.80
CA ASP A 9 -10.09 20.37 0.82
C ASP A 9 -9.01 21.23 0.16
N ALA A 10 -7.75 21.12 0.59
CA ALA A 10 -6.69 21.98 0.07
C ALA A 10 -6.17 21.57 -1.32
N ASN A 11 -6.56 20.39 -1.83
CA ASN A 11 -5.93 19.80 -3.02
C ASN A 11 -6.93 19.28 -4.08
N ARG A 12 -8.24 19.55 -3.93
CA ARG A 12 -9.25 19.16 -4.92
C ARG A 12 -9.53 20.34 -5.84
N HIS A 13 -8.69 20.52 -6.85
CA HIS A 13 -9.00 21.44 -7.94
C HIS A 13 -9.98 20.77 -8.93
N PRO A 14 -11.09 21.42 -9.31
CA PRO A 14 -11.90 20.96 -10.42
C PRO A 14 -11.05 20.96 -11.70
N LYS A 15 -11.19 19.91 -12.53
CA LYS A 15 -10.53 19.82 -13.84
C LYS A 15 -10.87 21.09 -14.65
N GLY A 16 -9.90 22.00 -14.82
CA GLY A 16 -10.05 23.22 -15.62
C GLY A 16 -9.64 24.54 -14.93
N VAL A 17 -9.38 24.57 -13.62
CA VAL A 17 -8.83 25.77 -12.97
C VAL A 17 -7.30 25.72 -13.03
N LEU A 18 -6.68 26.72 -13.68
CA LEU A 18 -5.22 26.87 -13.68
C LEU A 18 -4.74 26.98 -12.22
N PRO A 19 -3.77 26.16 -11.77
CA PRO A 19 -3.26 26.25 -10.41
C PRO A 19 -2.66 27.64 -10.19
N VAL A 20 -3.01 28.26 -9.06
CA VAL A 20 -2.34 29.50 -8.63
C VAL A 20 -0.88 29.14 -8.39
N ARG A 21 -0.01 29.58 -9.31
CA ARG A 21 1.41 29.22 -9.29
C ARG A 21 2.13 29.88 -8.11
N HIS A 22 1.68 31.06 -7.68
CA HIS A 22 2.23 31.76 -6.53
C HIS A 22 1.25 32.78 -5.95
N VAL A 23 1.44 33.08 -4.67
CA VAL A 23 0.74 34.10 -3.89
C VAL A 23 1.83 34.94 -3.22
N PRO A 24 2.03 36.19 -3.66
CA PRO A 24 3.10 37.06 -3.14
C PRO A 24 2.75 37.62 -1.75
N ASP A 25 1.48 37.64 -1.36
CA ASP A 25 1.03 38.04 -0.03
C ASP A 25 -0.18 37.19 0.39
N LEU A 26 -0.02 36.37 1.43
CA LEU A 26 -1.07 35.52 1.95
C LEU A 26 -2.16 36.31 2.69
N ALA A 27 -1.85 37.51 3.19
CA ALA A 27 -2.83 38.34 3.88
C ALA A 27 -3.92 38.83 2.90
N THR A 28 -3.59 39.02 1.62
CA THR A 28 -4.55 39.43 0.59
C THR A 28 -5.46 38.28 0.13
N GLU A 29 -5.13 37.04 0.47
CA GLU A 29 -5.91 35.84 0.13
C GLU A 29 -6.73 35.31 1.33
N ALA A 30 -6.88 36.10 2.40
CA ALA A 30 -7.63 35.71 3.59
C ALA A 30 -9.10 35.38 3.29
N ASP A 31 -9.74 36.04 2.33
CA ASP A 31 -11.11 35.73 1.94
C ASP A 31 -11.21 34.38 1.21
N ARG A 32 -10.21 34.07 0.40
CA ARG A 32 -10.17 32.84 -0.40
C ARG A 32 -9.79 31.62 0.44
N TRP A 33 -8.83 31.78 1.35
CA TRP A 33 -8.31 30.71 2.19
C TRP A 33 -8.18 31.12 3.66
N PRO A 34 -9.30 31.44 4.34
CA PRO A 34 -9.28 32.08 5.66
C PRO A 34 -8.53 31.28 6.73
N ARG A 35 -8.75 29.96 6.77
CA ARG A 35 -8.06 29.08 7.74
C ARG A 35 -6.57 28.95 7.45
N PHE A 36 -6.20 28.86 6.18
CA PHE A 36 -4.81 28.65 5.79
C PHE A 36 -3.99 29.93 5.91
N ALA A 37 -4.51 31.07 5.42
CA ALA A 37 -3.84 32.36 5.54
C ALA A 37 -3.59 32.73 7.00
N ALA A 38 -4.57 32.53 7.89
CA ALA A 38 -4.41 32.75 9.32
C ALA A 38 -3.32 31.84 9.94
N GLN A 39 -3.39 30.52 9.71
CA GLN A 39 -2.40 29.59 10.25
C GLN A 39 -1.00 29.77 9.66
N ALA A 40 -0.89 30.14 8.39
CA ALA A 40 0.38 30.44 7.74
C ALA A 40 1.01 31.70 8.37
N GLY A 41 0.21 32.75 8.57
CA GLY A 41 0.64 33.97 9.25
C GLY A 41 1.08 33.76 10.69
N GLU A 42 0.33 32.95 11.47
CA GLU A 42 0.73 32.57 12.84
C GLU A 42 2.07 31.83 12.89
N ARG A 43 2.43 31.11 11.82
CA ARG A 43 3.71 30.42 11.67
C ARG A 43 4.80 31.27 11.00
N GLY A 44 4.50 32.54 10.73
CA GLY A 44 5.43 33.51 10.14
C GLY A 44 5.57 33.44 8.61
N PHE A 45 4.70 32.71 7.91
CA PHE A 45 4.70 32.65 6.45
C PHE A 45 3.84 33.77 5.85
N ALA A 46 4.42 34.52 4.92
CA ALA A 46 3.81 35.66 4.25
C ALA A 46 3.53 35.41 2.76
N ALA A 47 4.24 34.48 2.12
CA ALA A 47 4.04 34.17 0.70
C ALA A 47 4.22 32.67 0.43
N VAL A 48 3.59 32.17 -0.65
CA VAL A 48 3.71 30.77 -1.07
C VAL A 48 3.82 30.65 -2.60
N GLN A 49 4.67 29.74 -3.08
CA GLN A 49 4.76 29.35 -4.48
C GLN A 49 4.57 27.84 -4.61
N ALA A 50 3.67 27.43 -5.49
CA ALA A 50 3.32 26.03 -5.71
C ALA A 50 3.88 25.55 -7.05
N HIS A 51 4.72 24.51 -7.01
CA HIS A 51 5.28 23.85 -8.18
C HIS A 51 4.64 22.49 -8.38
N PRO A 52 4.03 22.21 -9.55
CA PRO A 52 3.36 20.94 -9.79
C PRO A 52 4.35 19.78 -9.78
N MET A 53 3.99 18.73 -9.05
CA MET A 53 4.68 17.45 -9.07
C MET A 53 4.05 16.58 -10.15
N ARG A 54 4.79 16.23 -11.19
CA ARG A 54 4.25 15.58 -12.40
C ARG A 54 4.82 14.19 -12.63
N LEU A 55 3.95 13.26 -12.98
CA LEU A 55 4.30 11.98 -13.57
C LEU A 55 3.81 11.96 -15.00
N ARG A 56 4.72 12.04 -15.97
CA ARG A 56 4.38 12.21 -17.40
C ARG A 56 3.47 13.44 -17.57
N ASN A 57 2.24 13.25 -18.04
CA ASN A 57 1.27 14.32 -18.28
C ASN A 57 0.29 14.53 -17.12
N GLU A 58 0.44 13.81 -16.00
CA GLU A 58 -0.46 13.90 -14.86
C GLU A 58 0.18 14.64 -13.68
N VAL A 59 -0.57 15.56 -13.05
CA VAL A 59 -0.16 16.22 -11.80
C VAL A 59 -0.54 15.31 -10.63
N VAL A 60 0.46 14.78 -9.94
CA VAL A 60 0.29 13.86 -8.79
C VAL A 60 0.34 14.58 -7.45
N GLY A 61 0.69 15.87 -7.43
CA GLY A 61 0.75 16.70 -6.23
C GLY A 61 1.38 18.07 -6.52
N ALA A 62 1.84 18.74 -5.46
CA ALA A 62 2.55 20.01 -5.55
C ALA A 62 3.64 20.12 -4.46
N LEU A 63 4.76 20.76 -4.81
CA LEU A 63 5.78 21.23 -3.89
C LEU A 63 5.52 22.70 -3.59
N ASN A 64 5.29 23.04 -2.32
CA ASN A 64 5.04 24.40 -1.88
C ASN A 64 6.28 25.01 -1.23
N LEU A 65 6.73 26.16 -1.73
CA LEU A 65 7.79 26.96 -1.15
C LEU A 65 7.18 28.13 -0.41
N PHE A 66 7.53 28.28 0.87
CA PHE A 66 7.02 29.34 1.72
C PHE A 66 8.11 30.37 2.02
N ARG A 67 7.73 31.64 2.07
CA ARG A 67 8.60 32.76 2.47
C ARG A 67 8.01 33.49 3.65
N THR A 68 8.89 34.03 4.49
CA THR A 68 8.51 34.86 5.66
C THR A 68 8.34 36.34 5.31
N SER A 69 8.73 36.75 4.10
CA SER A 69 8.52 38.09 3.56
C SER A 69 7.54 38.07 2.39
N PRO A 70 6.62 39.05 2.31
CA PRO A 70 5.76 39.21 1.15
C PRO A 70 6.58 39.70 -0.06
N GLY A 71 6.00 39.58 -1.24
CA GLY A 71 6.55 40.08 -2.49
C GLY A 71 6.59 39.03 -3.61
N PRO A 72 6.92 39.47 -4.83
CA PRO A 72 6.97 38.58 -5.99
C PRO A 72 8.06 37.52 -5.82
N PHE A 73 7.87 36.39 -6.48
CA PHE A 73 8.90 35.38 -6.65
C PHE A 73 9.71 35.70 -7.90
N ASP A 74 11.03 35.47 -7.84
CA ASP A 74 11.89 35.67 -9.00
C ASP A 74 11.55 34.62 -10.07
N PRO A 75 11.21 35.04 -11.31
CA PRO A 75 10.99 34.10 -12.40
C PRO A 75 12.23 33.25 -12.74
N VAL A 76 13.44 33.72 -12.40
CA VAL A 76 14.71 32.99 -12.58
C VAL A 76 14.82 31.77 -11.65
N ASP A 77 14.17 31.82 -10.48
CA ASP A 77 14.18 30.71 -9.51
C ASP A 77 13.15 29.62 -9.85
N ALA A 78 12.14 29.95 -10.66
CA ALA A 78 11.05 29.05 -10.97
C ALA A 78 11.50 27.73 -11.65
N PRO A 79 12.48 27.71 -12.58
CA PRO A 79 13.03 26.47 -13.13
C PRO A 79 13.74 25.61 -12.09
N VAL A 80 14.47 26.22 -11.16
CA VAL A 80 15.19 25.50 -10.09
C VAL A 80 14.18 24.84 -9.14
N ALA A 81 13.17 25.59 -8.72
CA ALA A 81 12.12 25.07 -7.87
C ALA A 81 11.29 23.96 -8.55
N GLN A 82 11.04 24.07 -9.86
CA GLN A 82 10.42 22.99 -10.64
C GLN A 82 11.33 21.74 -10.70
N ALA A 83 12.64 21.90 -10.92
CA ALA A 83 13.58 20.77 -10.91
C ALA A 83 13.60 20.05 -9.55
N LEU A 84 13.51 20.78 -8.44
CA LEU A 84 13.36 20.21 -7.10
C LEU A 84 12.03 19.44 -6.96
N ALA A 85 10.92 20.00 -7.47
CA ALA A 85 9.63 19.32 -7.49
C ALA A 85 9.69 18.01 -8.29
N ASP A 86 10.40 18.00 -9.42
CA ASP A 86 10.56 16.82 -10.27
C ASP A 86 11.38 15.72 -9.55
N VAL A 87 12.49 16.09 -8.90
CA VAL A 87 13.32 15.15 -8.12
C VAL A 87 12.54 14.59 -6.93
N ALA A 88 11.80 15.43 -6.21
CA ALA A 88 10.92 14.99 -5.12
C ALA A 88 9.83 14.03 -5.62
N THR A 89 9.26 14.29 -6.79
CA THR A 89 8.25 13.43 -7.42
C THR A 89 8.81 12.04 -7.71
N ILE A 90 9.99 11.98 -8.35
CA ILE A 90 10.67 10.71 -8.64
C ILE A 90 10.92 9.93 -7.35
N SER A 91 11.39 10.62 -6.31
CA SER A 91 11.78 10.00 -5.03
C SER A 91 10.57 9.42 -4.29
N LEU A 92 9.47 10.17 -4.20
CA LEU A 92 8.23 9.70 -3.57
C LEU A 92 7.58 8.54 -4.33
N LEU A 93 7.62 8.58 -5.67
CA LEU A 93 7.09 7.48 -6.48
C LEU A 93 7.92 6.21 -6.37
N ARG A 94 9.27 6.35 -6.33
CA ARG A 94 10.17 5.22 -6.09
C ARG A 94 9.89 4.57 -4.73
N GLN A 95 9.79 5.37 -3.66
CA GLN A 95 9.51 4.85 -2.33
C GLN A 95 8.19 4.06 -2.29
N ARG A 96 7.09 4.63 -2.81
CA ARG A 96 5.79 3.94 -2.88
C ARG A 96 5.83 2.65 -3.71
N SER A 97 6.62 2.62 -4.78
CA SER A 97 6.79 1.43 -5.61
C SER A 97 7.52 0.31 -4.86
N THR A 98 8.57 0.66 -4.11
CA THR A 98 9.30 -0.30 -3.25
C THR A 98 8.39 -0.86 -2.17
N ASP A 99 7.64 0.00 -1.48
CA ASP A 99 6.70 -0.41 -0.44
C ASP A 99 5.63 -1.37 -1.00
N ARG A 100 5.06 -1.06 -2.17
CA ARG A 100 4.05 -1.91 -2.81
C ARG A 100 4.62 -3.24 -3.34
N SER A 101 5.86 -3.24 -3.83
CA SER A 101 6.52 -4.45 -4.33
C SER A 101 6.86 -5.41 -3.20
N SER A 102 7.25 -4.89 -2.02
CA SER A 102 7.51 -5.72 -0.84
C SER A 102 6.25 -6.47 -0.38
N VAL A 103 5.11 -5.77 -0.29
CA VAL A 103 3.83 -6.35 0.12
C VAL A 103 3.34 -7.42 -0.87
N LEU A 104 3.47 -7.19 -2.17
CA LEU A 104 3.05 -8.16 -3.19
C LEU A 104 3.95 -9.42 -3.16
N ASN A 105 5.25 -9.24 -2.98
CA ASN A 105 6.19 -10.34 -2.89
C ASN A 105 5.94 -11.19 -1.63
N GLU A 106 5.69 -10.56 -0.48
CA GLU A 106 5.30 -11.26 0.76
C GLU A 106 3.98 -12.05 0.60
N GLN A 107 2.98 -11.48 -0.07
CA GLN A 107 1.71 -12.16 -0.34
C GLN A 107 1.89 -13.35 -1.29
N LEU A 108 2.67 -13.19 -2.36
CA LEU A 108 2.99 -14.27 -3.30
C LEU A 108 3.82 -15.38 -2.63
N GLN A 109 4.85 -15.03 -1.87
CA GLN A 109 5.67 -16.00 -1.15
C GLN A 109 4.85 -16.75 -0.10
N THR A 110 3.95 -16.06 0.59
CA THR A 110 2.99 -16.68 1.53
C THR A 110 2.07 -17.67 0.80
N ALA A 111 1.52 -17.28 -0.35
CA ALA A 111 0.67 -18.14 -1.16
C ALA A 111 1.42 -19.38 -1.69
N LEU A 112 2.64 -19.21 -2.20
CA LEU A 112 3.48 -20.30 -2.71
C LEU A 112 3.90 -21.26 -1.59
N ASN A 113 4.37 -20.74 -0.46
CA ASN A 113 4.74 -21.55 0.70
C ASN A 113 3.54 -22.36 1.22
N SER A 114 2.33 -21.78 1.22
CA SER A 114 1.13 -22.50 1.64
C SER A 114 0.76 -23.64 0.69
N ARG A 115 0.92 -23.46 -0.63
CA ARG A 115 0.58 -24.48 -1.63
C ARG A 115 1.54 -25.67 -1.58
N VAL A 116 2.84 -25.43 -1.43
CA VAL A 116 3.84 -26.49 -1.30
C VAL A 116 3.57 -27.35 -0.06
N LEU A 117 3.31 -26.72 1.08
CA LEU A 117 2.99 -27.44 2.32
C LEU A 117 1.71 -28.26 2.21
N ILE A 118 0.67 -27.73 1.56
CA ILE A 118 -0.59 -28.45 1.36
C ILE A 118 -0.39 -29.70 0.48
N GLU A 119 0.38 -29.60 -0.61
CA GLU A 119 0.63 -30.74 -1.50
C GLU A 119 1.53 -31.80 -0.85
N GLN A 120 2.52 -31.40 -0.05
CA GLN A 120 3.32 -32.32 0.76
C GLN A 120 2.47 -33.04 1.82
N ALA A 121 1.57 -32.32 2.49
CA ALA A 121 0.66 -32.91 3.47
C ALA A 121 -0.30 -33.91 2.82
N LYS A 122 -0.81 -33.62 1.62
CA LYS A 122 -1.62 -34.58 0.84
C LYS A 122 -0.84 -35.84 0.48
N GLY A 123 0.40 -35.71 0.02
CA GLY A 123 1.26 -36.85 -0.28
C GLY A 123 1.53 -37.74 0.95
N LYS A 124 1.90 -37.11 2.08
CA LYS A 124 2.15 -37.82 3.34
C LYS A 124 0.88 -38.48 3.91
N LEU A 125 -0.28 -37.88 3.71
CA LEU A 125 -1.56 -38.44 4.16
C LEU A 125 -1.98 -39.65 3.30
N ALA A 126 -1.72 -39.59 1.99
CA ALA A 126 -1.96 -40.70 1.07
C ALA A 126 -1.10 -41.92 1.36
N GLU A 127 0.21 -41.70 1.59
CA GLU A 127 1.13 -42.75 2.02
C GLU A 127 0.64 -43.42 3.33
N ARG A 128 0.17 -42.62 4.30
CA ARG A 128 -0.31 -43.14 5.59
C ARG A 128 -1.61 -43.93 5.53
N LEU A 129 -2.47 -43.64 4.55
CA LEU A 129 -3.79 -44.25 4.43
C LEU A 129 -3.83 -45.35 3.35
N ASP A 130 -2.68 -45.69 2.75
CA ASP A 130 -2.56 -46.61 1.61
C ASP A 130 -3.50 -46.23 0.45
N ILE A 131 -3.73 -44.91 0.30
CA ILE A 131 -4.56 -44.35 -0.77
C ILE A 131 -3.62 -44.03 -1.92
N ASP A 132 -3.74 -44.77 -3.00
CA ASP A 132 -2.98 -44.49 -4.22
C ASP A 132 -3.47 -43.17 -4.84
N ILE A 133 -2.70 -42.09 -4.65
CA ILE A 133 -2.94 -40.80 -5.31
C ILE A 133 -2.47 -40.82 -6.79
N GLY A 134 -1.90 -41.93 -7.26
CA GLY A 134 -1.39 -42.10 -8.62
C GLY A 134 -2.14 -43.14 -9.42
N ILE A 135 -3.16 -42.72 -10.18
CA ILE A 135 -3.70 -43.44 -11.34
C ILE A 135 -4.24 -44.85 -11.01
N GLY A 136 -5.52 -44.94 -10.68
CA GLY A 136 -6.25 -46.18 -10.94
C GLY A 136 -7.44 -46.45 -10.04
N ILE A 137 -7.24 -46.58 -8.73
CA ILE A 137 -8.29 -47.05 -7.83
C ILE A 137 -8.00 -46.48 -6.42
N GLY A 138 -8.73 -45.44 -6.00
CA GLY A 138 -8.57 -44.86 -4.66
C GLY A 138 -8.78 -43.34 -4.66
N ILE A 139 -9.77 -42.89 -3.91
CA ILE A 139 -10.12 -41.52 -3.47
C ILE A 139 -9.47 -40.35 -4.23
N ASP A 140 -10.30 -39.50 -4.85
CA ASP A 140 -9.83 -38.35 -5.61
C ASP A 140 -9.04 -37.32 -4.77
N ARG A 141 -8.14 -36.60 -5.45
CA ARG A 141 -7.27 -35.57 -4.86
C ARG A 141 -8.04 -34.41 -4.22
N GLU A 142 -9.28 -34.18 -4.65
CA GLU A 142 -10.15 -33.10 -4.18
C GLU A 142 -10.83 -33.47 -2.85
N THR A 143 -11.13 -34.75 -2.64
CA THR A 143 -11.74 -35.32 -1.45
C THR A 143 -10.76 -35.24 -0.28
N VAL A 144 -9.50 -35.61 -0.50
CA VAL A 144 -8.42 -35.46 0.51
C VAL A 144 -8.21 -33.99 0.88
N PHE A 145 -8.21 -33.08 -0.11
CA PHE A 145 -8.08 -31.65 0.13
C PHE A 145 -9.29 -31.07 0.90
N THR A 146 -10.49 -31.53 0.56
CA THR A 146 -11.74 -31.14 1.22
C THR A 146 -11.77 -31.63 2.66
N ALA A 147 -11.34 -32.85 2.94
CA ALA A 147 -11.23 -33.42 4.28
C ALA A 147 -10.21 -32.64 5.14
N LEU A 148 -9.02 -32.34 4.61
CA LEU A 148 -8.01 -31.50 5.29
C LEU A 148 -8.56 -30.10 5.62
N ARG A 149 -9.29 -29.49 4.69
CA ARG A 149 -9.93 -28.18 4.90
C ARG A 149 -11.05 -28.24 5.94
N GLY A 150 -11.83 -29.32 5.94
CA GLY A 150 -12.88 -29.58 6.94
C GLY A 150 -12.29 -29.71 8.35
N TYR A 151 -11.26 -30.53 8.51
CA TYR A 151 -10.56 -30.71 9.78
C TYR A 151 -9.94 -29.41 10.30
N ALA A 152 -9.25 -28.65 9.43
CA ALA A 152 -8.67 -27.35 9.80
C ALA A 152 -9.74 -26.37 10.31
N ARG A 153 -10.92 -26.34 9.67
CA ARG A 153 -12.05 -25.50 10.10
C ARG A 153 -12.65 -25.95 11.42
N ALA A 154 -12.87 -27.25 11.62
CA ALA A 154 -13.41 -27.79 12.86
C ALA A 154 -12.50 -27.50 14.07
N HIS A 155 -11.19 -27.43 13.85
CA HIS A 155 -10.19 -27.12 14.88
C HIS A 155 -9.76 -25.64 14.89
N ASN A 156 -10.43 -24.77 14.12
CA ASN A 156 -10.17 -23.34 14.00
C ASN A 156 -8.70 -22.97 13.70
N ARG A 157 -8.06 -23.72 12.80
CA ARG A 157 -6.66 -23.50 12.37
C ARG A 157 -6.56 -23.11 10.90
N ARG A 158 -5.52 -22.37 10.56
CA ARG A 158 -5.14 -22.13 9.16
C ARG A 158 -4.65 -23.44 8.55
N LEU A 159 -5.16 -23.77 7.36
CA LEU A 159 -4.82 -25.00 6.64
C LEU A 159 -3.32 -25.17 6.41
N SER A 160 -2.59 -24.09 6.15
CA SER A 160 -1.14 -24.08 5.99
C SER A 160 -0.37 -24.49 7.25
N ASP A 161 -0.86 -24.08 8.42
CA ASP A 161 -0.21 -24.38 9.70
C ASP A 161 -0.52 -25.80 10.18
N LEU A 162 -1.72 -26.30 9.84
CA LEU A 162 -2.07 -27.71 10.00
C LEU A 162 -1.22 -28.60 9.08
N ALA A 163 -1.10 -28.24 7.81
CA ALA A 163 -0.28 -28.97 6.84
C ALA A 163 1.18 -29.06 7.30
N ARG A 164 1.75 -27.96 7.79
CA ARG A 164 3.10 -27.94 8.38
C ARG A 164 3.21 -28.85 9.60
N ALA A 165 2.31 -28.72 10.58
CA ALA A 165 2.32 -29.56 11.78
C ALA A 165 2.20 -31.06 11.46
N PHE A 166 1.39 -31.41 10.45
CA PHE A 166 1.26 -32.78 9.98
C PHE A 166 2.53 -33.30 9.29
N ILE A 167 3.17 -32.48 8.44
CA ILE A 167 4.45 -32.81 7.78
C ILE A 167 5.55 -33.00 8.82
N ASP A 168 5.63 -32.11 9.81
CA ASP A 168 6.63 -32.15 10.87
C ASP A 168 6.37 -33.28 11.89
N GLY A 169 5.21 -33.93 11.80
CA GLY A 169 4.84 -35.06 12.67
C GLY A 169 4.42 -34.66 14.09
N THR A 170 4.21 -33.36 14.33
CA THR A 170 3.82 -32.81 15.63
C THR A 170 2.34 -32.97 15.94
N GLU A 171 1.49 -33.21 14.93
CA GLU A 171 0.08 -33.50 15.12
C GLU A 171 -0.39 -34.65 14.22
N PRO A 172 -0.86 -35.78 14.79
CA PRO A 172 -1.59 -36.78 14.03
C PRO A 172 -2.99 -36.24 13.72
N LEU A 173 -3.42 -36.31 12.45
CA LEU A 173 -4.77 -35.96 11.99
C LEU A 173 -5.80 -37.01 12.44
N THR A 174 -5.86 -37.24 13.75
CA THR A 174 -6.63 -38.30 14.39
C THR A 174 -8.12 -37.98 14.23
N GLY A 175 -8.86 -38.84 13.52
CA GLY A 175 -10.28 -38.62 13.23
C GLY A 175 -10.58 -37.85 11.94
N LEU A 176 -9.61 -37.68 11.04
CA LEU A 176 -9.90 -37.22 9.68
C LEU A 176 -10.69 -38.30 8.93
N VAL A 177 -11.94 -37.98 8.59
CA VAL A 177 -12.84 -38.83 7.82
C VAL A 177 -12.74 -38.42 6.35
N ILE A 178 -12.49 -39.40 5.47
CA ILE A 178 -12.42 -39.22 4.01
C ILE A 178 -13.65 -39.86 3.38
#